data_AF-A0A0H5QLE2-F1
#
_entry.id   AF-A0A0H5QLE2-F1
#
_cell.length_a   1.000
_cell.length_b   1.000
_cell.length_c   1.000
_cell.angle_alpha   90.00
_cell.angle_beta   90.00
_cell.angle_gamma   90.00
#
_symmetry.space_group_name_H-M   'P 1'
#
loop_
_entity.id
_entity.type
_entity.pdbx_description
1 polymer ?
#
loop_
_entity_poly.entity_id
_entity_poly.type
_entity_poly.pdbx_seq_one_letter_code
_entity_poly.pdbx_strand_id
1 'polypeptide(L)'
;MDVRAKAVKYFEMGFADKTVGRLLEIPHDTVKRWLYAYRALGKEALFVTKHKTYPHDLKVEAAKAVIEGGMSKSEAMLAYGLKSKTQIDTWCRLYREGGADALLPKPKGRPRKAEASFSSREEELEARVRELELENEILKRFNALAEEIEQKRQIR
;
A
#
# COMPACT_ATOMS: atom_id res chain seq x y z
N MET A 1 -26.50 -10.93 -10.13
CA MET A 1 -26.13 -11.58 -8.86
C MET A 1 -24.68 -11.23 -8.55
N ASP A 2 -24.43 -10.54 -7.44
CA ASP A 2 -23.07 -10.24 -6.97
C ASP A 2 -22.26 -11.55 -6.82
N VAL A 3 -21.05 -11.56 -7.35
CA VAL A 3 -20.13 -12.70 -7.32
C VAL A 3 -19.84 -13.12 -5.88
N ARG A 4 -19.75 -12.16 -4.94
CA ARG A 4 -19.53 -12.46 -3.53
C ARG A 4 -20.75 -13.11 -2.89
N ALA A 5 -21.96 -12.71 -3.27
CA ALA A 5 -23.19 -13.36 -2.80
C ALA A 5 -23.28 -14.82 -3.28
N LYS A 6 -22.83 -15.12 -4.51
CA LYS A 6 -22.73 -16.52 -4.97
C LYS A 6 -21.69 -17.31 -4.16
N ALA A 7 -20.53 -16.71 -3.88
CA ALA A 7 -19.50 -17.34 -3.06
C ALA A 7 -20.00 -17.68 -1.64
N VAL A 8 -20.76 -16.77 -1.00
CA VAL A 8 -21.40 -17.03 0.30
C VAL A 8 -22.32 -18.24 0.23
N LYS A 9 -23.20 -18.33 -0.77
CA LYS A 9 -24.09 -19.49 -0.93
C LYS A 9 -23.31 -20.80 -1.06
N TYR A 10 -22.24 -20.81 -1.85
CA TYR A 10 -21.41 -22.01 -1.96
C TYR A 10 -20.68 -22.36 -0.65
N PHE A 11 -20.23 -21.37 0.12
CA PHE A 11 -19.63 -21.62 1.43
C PHE A 11 -20.66 -22.14 2.45
N GLU A 12 -21.89 -21.64 2.43
CA GLU A 12 -23.01 -22.16 3.26
C GLU A 12 -23.35 -23.61 2.89
N MET A 13 -23.24 -23.98 1.61
CA MET A 13 -23.37 -25.36 1.13
C MET A 13 -22.14 -26.25 1.44
N GLY A 14 -21.11 -25.72 2.10
CA GLY A 14 -19.92 -26.46 2.50
C GLY A 14 -18.88 -26.67 1.40
N PHE A 15 -18.98 -26.00 0.26
CA PHE A 15 -17.99 -26.14 -0.81
C PHE A 15 -16.63 -25.55 -0.40
N ALA A 16 -15.56 -26.25 -0.76
CA ALA A 16 -14.19 -25.77 -0.60
C ALA A 16 -13.85 -24.63 -1.56
N ASP A 17 -12.92 -23.77 -1.16
CA ASP A 17 -12.42 -22.62 -1.92
C ASP A 17 -11.96 -22.97 -3.36
N LYS A 18 -11.24 -24.08 -3.53
CA LYS A 18 -10.85 -24.57 -4.88
C LYS A 18 -12.04 -24.84 -5.79
N THR A 19 -13.10 -25.42 -5.25
CA THR A 19 -14.31 -25.72 -6.03
C THR A 19 -15.08 -24.45 -6.35
N VAL A 20 -15.22 -23.55 -5.37
CA VAL A 20 -15.87 -22.26 -5.56
C VAL A 20 -15.12 -21.38 -6.56
N GLY A 21 -13.79 -21.39 -6.55
CA GLY A 21 -12.96 -20.69 -7.53
C GLY A 21 -13.20 -21.17 -8.96
N ARG A 22 -13.30 -22.50 -9.17
CA ARG A 22 -13.64 -23.06 -10.48
C ARG A 22 -15.06 -22.70 -10.92
N LEU A 23 -16.05 -22.84 -10.03
CA LEU A 23 -17.46 -22.56 -10.34
C LEU A 23 -17.72 -21.09 -10.67
N LEU A 24 -16.94 -20.17 -10.08
CA LEU A 24 -17.07 -18.74 -10.29
C LEU A 24 -16.04 -18.17 -11.28
N GLU A 25 -15.14 -19.00 -11.81
CA GLU A 25 -14.01 -18.59 -12.66
C GLU A 25 -13.11 -17.51 -12.00
N ILE A 26 -12.91 -17.63 -10.69
CA ILE A 26 -12.09 -16.72 -9.89
C ILE A 26 -10.80 -17.44 -9.48
N PRO A 27 -9.65 -16.76 -9.51
CA PRO A 27 -8.42 -17.30 -8.96
C PRO A 27 -8.61 -17.85 -7.54
N HIS A 28 -8.17 -19.10 -7.33
CA HIS A 28 -8.30 -19.81 -6.06
C HIS A 28 -7.87 -18.99 -4.85
N ASP A 29 -6.76 -18.26 -4.95
CA ASP A 29 -6.22 -17.47 -3.84
C ASP A 29 -7.15 -16.33 -3.40
N THR A 30 -7.91 -15.77 -4.33
CA THR A 30 -8.94 -14.76 -4.01
C THR A 30 -10.06 -15.41 -3.21
N VAL A 31 -10.54 -16.57 -3.65
CA VAL A 31 -11.61 -17.31 -2.97
C VAL A 31 -11.16 -17.85 -1.61
N LYS A 32 -9.90 -18.29 -1.50
CA LYS A 32 -9.28 -18.70 -0.24
C LYS A 32 -9.27 -17.57 0.78
N ARG A 33 -8.94 -16.33 0.36
CA ARG A 33 -9.02 -15.15 1.23
C ARG A 33 -10.46 -14.87 1.67
N TRP A 34 -11.42 -15.01 0.76
CA TRP A 34 -12.84 -14.87 1.10
C TRP A 34 -13.28 -15.92 2.11
N LEU A 35 -12.85 -17.17 1.95
CA LEU A 35 -13.17 -18.24 2.91
C LEU A 35 -12.59 -17.96 4.29
N TYR A 36 -11.37 -17.43 4.38
CA TYR A 36 -10.79 -17.02 5.68
C TYR A 36 -11.59 -15.90 6.33
N ALA A 37 -11.96 -14.86 5.57
CA ALA A 37 -12.78 -13.77 6.09
C ALA A 37 -14.17 -14.26 6.51
N TYR A 38 -14.79 -15.12 5.70
CA TYR A 38 -16.09 -15.74 5.99
C TYR A 38 -16.06 -16.55 7.30
N ARG A 39 -15.03 -17.38 7.49
CA ARG A 39 -14.88 -18.19 8.72
C ARG A 39 -14.61 -17.34 9.96
N ALA A 40 -13.86 -16.25 9.82
CA ALA A 40 -13.48 -15.41 10.96
C ALA A 40 -14.56 -14.39 11.36
N LEU A 41 -15.32 -13.88 10.40
CA LEU A 41 -16.18 -12.70 10.57
C LEU A 41 -17.60 -12.87 10.01
N GLY A 42 -17.90 -14.03 9.44
CA GLY A 42 -19.18 -14.33 8.81
C GLY A 42 -19.36 -13.75 7.40
N LYS A 43 -20.54 -13.97 6.83
CA LYS A 43 -20.91 -13.53 5.46
C LYS A 43 -20.75 -12.03 5.24
N GLU A 44 -21.01 -11.21 6.27
CA GLU A 44 -20.92 -9.75 6.18
C GLU A 44 -19.50 -9.29 5.83
N ALA A 45 -18.48 -10.06 6.19
CA ALA A 45 -17.09 -9.73 5.88
C ALA A 45 -16.79 -9.64 4.38
N LEU A 46 -17.58 -10.32 3.54
CA LEU A 46 -17.43 -10.27 2.09
C LEU A 46 -18.06 -9.02 1.50
N PHE A 47 -19.04 -8.41 2.16
CA PHE A 47 -19.78 -7.25 1.63
C PHE A 47 -19.22 -5.90 2.09
N VAL A 48 -18.24 -5.89 3.01
CA VAL A 48 -17.63 -4.63 3.45
C VAL A 48 -16.66 -4.09 2.39
N THR A 49 -17.04 -2.96 1.82
CA THR A 49 -16.26 -2.25 0.78
C THR A 49 -15.22 -1.29 1.34
N LYS A 50 -15.42 -0.77 2.56
CA LYS A 50 -14.51 0.19 3.20
C LYS A 50 -13.30 -0.52 3.84
N HIS A 51 -12.12 0.06 3.64
CA HIS A 51 -10.90 -0.37 4.32
C HIS A 51 -11.05 -0.17 5.84
N LYS A 52 -10.70 -1.19 6.63
CA LYS A 52 -10.68 -1.12 8.09
C LYS A 52 -9.29 -0.68 8.55
N THR A 53 -9.24 0.40 9.32
CA THR A 53 -8.04 0.82 10.05
C THR A 53 -8.04 0.12 11.41
N TYR A 54 -6.87 -0.34 11.82
CA TYR A 54 -6.66 -0.94 13.13
C TYR A 54 -5.75 -0.03 13.97
N PRO A 55 -6.04 0.17 15.27
CA PRO A 55 -5.15 0.89 16.17
C PRO A 55 -3.82 0.15 16.31
N HIS A 56 -2.76 0.86 16.70
CA HIS A 56 -1.42 0.29 16.83
C HIS A 56 -1.39 -0.87 17.83
N ASP A 57 -1.95 -0.66 19.03
CA ASP A 57 -2.00 -1.66 20.09
C ASP A 57 -2.59 -2.99 19.62
N LEU A 58 -3.73 -2.94 18.91
CA LEU A 58 -4.37 -4.15 18.37
C LEU A 58 -3.48 -4.88 17.35
N LYS A 59 -2.71 -4.15 16.54
CA LYS A 59 -1.74 -4.78 15.62
C LYS A 59 -0.63 -5.49 16.39
N VAL A 60 -0.13 -4.86 17.46
CA VAL A 60 0.92 -5.41 18.32
C VAL A 60 0.41 -6.65 19.02
N GLU A 61 -0.77 -6.59 19.65
CA GLU A 61 -1.38 -7.74 20.32
C GLU A 61 -1.60 -8.91 19.36
N ALA A 62 -2.18 -8.66 18.19
CA ALA A 62 -2.42 -9.69 17.19
C ALA A 62 -1.11 -10.31 16.68
N ALA A 63 -0.07 -9.51 16.44
CA ALA A 63 1.24 -10.02 16.02
C ALA A 63 1.91 -10.83 17.14
N LYS A 64 1.89 -10.33 18.38
CA LYS A 64 2.45 -10.99 19.55
C LYS A 64 1.77 -12.33 19.83
N ALA A 65 0.44 -12.38 19.78
CA ALA A 65 -0.32 -13.61 19.97
C ALA A 65 0.05 -14.70 18.95
N VAL A 66 0.35 -14.31 17.70
CA VAL A 66 0.78 -15.26 16.66
C VAL A 66 2.24 -15.67 16.80
N ILE A 67 3.14 -14.72 17.09
CA ILE A 67 4.59 -14.96 17.12
C ILE A 67 5.02 -15.65 18.41
N GLU A 68 4.54 -15.16 19.56
CA GLU A 68 4.93 -15.64 20.89
C GLU A 68 3.89 -16.59 21.46
N GLY A 69 2.60 -16.30 21.25
CA GLY A 69 1.49 -17.10 21.77
C GLY A 69 1.17 -18.36 20.95
N GLY A 70 1.84 -18.57 19.81
CA GLY A 70 1.62 -19.73 18.95
C GLY A 70 0.25 -19.76 18.24
N MET A 71 -0.53 -18.69 18.33
CA MET A 71 -1.85 -18.58 17.71
C MET A 71 -1.73 -18.65 16.18
N SER A 72 -2.59 -19.43 15.53
CA SER A 72 -2.65 -19.41 14.07
C SER A 72 -3.21 -18.08 13.58
N LYS A 73 -2.83 -17.66 12.37
CA LYS A 73 -3.32 -16.39 11.80
C LYS A 73 -4.83 -16.38 11.60
N SER A 74 -5.44 -17.55 11.38
CA SER A 74 -6.89 -17.67 11.25
C SER A 74 -7.59 -17.50 12.59
N GLU A 75 -7.02 -18.02 13.68
CA GLU A 75 -7.50 -17.75 15.05
C GLU A 75 -7.32 -16.27 15.40
N ALA A 76 -6.19 -15.65 15.05
CA ALA A 76 -5.98 -14.23 15.26
C ALA A 76 -6.98 -13.37 14.46
N MET A 77 -7.40 -13.80 13.27
CA MET A 77 -8.48 -13.12 12.54
C MET A 77 -9.79 -13.13 13.31
N LEU A 78 -10.13 -14.27 13.90
CA LEU A 78 -11.34 -14.44 14.70
C LEU A 78 -11.26 -13.63 16.00
N ALA A 79 -10.18 -13.78 16.76
CA ALA A 79 -10.00 -13.15 18.07
C ALA A 79 -9.95 -11.61 17.99
N TYR A 80 -9.25 -11.06 17.00
CA TYR A 80 -9.04 -9.61 16.88
C TYR A 80 -9.93 -8.95 15.81
N GLY A 81 -10.86 -9.71 15.22
CA GLY A 81 -11.78 -9.23 14.20
C GLY A 81 -11.07 -8.67 12.95
N LEU A 82 -10.03 -9.37 12.49
CA LEU A 82 -9.18 -8.96 11.37
C LEU A 82 -9.68 -9.57 10.06
N LYS A 83 -9.75 -8.73 9.02
CA LYS A 83 -10.30 -9.11 7.71
C LYS A 83 -9.31 -9.78 6.77
N SER A 84 -8.01 -9.69 7.05
CA SER A 84 -6.96 -10.09 6.12
C SER A 84 -5.84 -10.84 6.81
N LYS A 85 -5.67 -12.09 6.41
CA LYS A 85 -4.51 -12.91 6.80
C LYS A 85 -3.19 -12.27 6.36
N THR A 86 -3.15 -11.66 5.17
CA THR A 86 -1.95 -11.00 4.63
C THR A 86 -1.53 -9.78 5.45
N GLN A 87 -2.48 -9.06 6.06
CA GLN A 87 -2.14 -7.99 7.00
C GLN A 87 -1.46 -8.54 8.25
N ILE A 88 -1.96 -9.65 8.79
CA ILE A 88 -1.35 -10.36 9.93
C ILE A 88 0.05 -10.86 9.55
N ASP A 89 0.22 -11.46 8.37
CA ASP A 89 1.54 -11.89 7.88
C ASP A 89 2.54 -10.72 7.87
N THR A 90 2.09 -9.55 7.42
CA THR A 90 2.91 -8.34 7.36
C THR A 90 3.25 -7.85 8.77
N TRP A 91 2.29 -7.82 9.69
CA TRP A 91 2.53 -7.38 11.07
C TRP A 91 3.44 -8.34 11.82
N CYS A 92 3.25 -9.65 11.66
CA CYS A 92 4.11 -10.69 12.20
C CYS A 92 5.56 -10.53 11.71
N ARG A 93 5.76 -10.21 10.42
CA ARG A 93 7.09 -9.96 9.86
C ARG A 93 7.74 -8.73 10.50
N LEU A 94 7.03 -7.59 10.52
CA LEU A 94 7.53 -6.35 11.12
C LEU A 94 7.84 -6.52 12.60
N TYR A 95 6.97 -7.22 13.34
CA TYR A 95 7.16 -7.48 14.76
C TYR A 95 8.40 -8.34 15.04
N ARG A 96 8.71 -9.32 14.19
CA ARG A 96 9.99 -10.07 14.30
C ARG A 96 11.22 -9.21 14.03
N GLU A 97 11.10 -8.24 13.12
CA GLU A 97 12.22 -7.37 12.71
C GLU A 97 12.52 -6.27 13.74
N GLY A 98 11.51 -5.72 14.40
CA GLY A 98 11.69 -4.57 15.29
C GLY A 98 10.62 -4.41 16.38
N GLY A 99 9.97 -5.50 16.78
CA GLY A 99 9.00 -5.50 17.89
C GLY A 99 7.78 -4.62 17.65
N ALA A 100 7.25 -4.07 18.74
CA ALA A 100 6.06 -3.22 18.70
C ALA A 100 6.28 -1.92 17.90
N ASP A 101 7.48 -1.34 17.99
CA ASP A 101 7.80 -0.05 17.36
C ASP A 101 7.79 -0.14 15.82
N ALA A 102 8.14 -1.30 15.26
CA ALA A 102 8.07 -1.53 13.82
C ALA A 102 6.65 -1.46 13.23
N LEU A 103 5.60 -1.51 14.07
CA LEU A 103 4.20 -1.38 13.67
C LEU A 103 3.68 0.05 13.76
N LEU A 104 4.47 0.99 14.28
CA LEU A 104 4.09 2.40 14.34
C LEU A 104 3.81 2.95 12.94
N PRO A 105 2.87 3.90 12.83
CA PRO A 105 2.59 4.53 11.55
C PRO A 105 3.87 5.20 11.02
N LYS A 106 4.29 4.80 9.82
CA LYS A 106 5.41 5.46 9.14
C LYS A 106 5.02 6.89 8.75
N PRO A 107 5.98 7.83 8.74
CA PRO A 107 5.74 9.17 8.21
C PRO A 107 5.10 9.08 6.82
N LYS A 108 3.99 9.79 6.64
CA LYS A 108 3.31 9.84 5.34
C LYS A 108 4.12 10.71 4.38
N GLY A 109 4.28 10.22 3.15
CA GLY A 109 4.88 10.97 2.05
C GLY A 109 6.26 10.46 1.65
N ARG A 110 6.77 10.99 0.55
CA ARG A 110 8.15 10.76 0.11
C ARG A 110 9.08 11.39 1.16
N PRO A 111 10.13 10.68 1.62
CA PRO A 111 11.19 11.32 2.39
C PRO A 111 11.65 12.58 1.66
N ARG A 112 11.76 13.70 2.39
CA ARG A 112 12.23 14.95 1.80
C ARG A 112 13.60 14.67 1.15
N LYS A 113 13.80 15.13 -0.08
CA LYS A 113 15.11 15.02 -0.74
C LYS A 113 16.12 15.64 0.22
N ALA A 114 17.11 14.86 0.66
CA ALA A 114 18.19 15.41 1.47
C ALA A 114 18.77 16.59 0.69
N GLU A 115 18.88 17.75 1.35
CA GLU A 115 19.59 18.87 0.76
C GLU A 115 21.02 18.42 0.49
N ALA A 116 21.62 18.92 -0.61
CA ALA A 116 22.99 18.60 -0.91
C ALA A 116 23.86 19.08 0.27
N SER A 117 24.55 18.13 0.91
CA SER A 117 25.53 18.41 1.94
C SER A 117 26.81 18.84 1.22
N PHE A 118 27.10 20.14 1.20
CA PHE A 118 28.35 20.67 0.67
C PHE A 118 29.44 20.61 1.74
N SER A 119 30.66 20.24 1.34
CA SER A 119 31.83 20.16 2.23
C SER A 119 32.34 21.56 2.61
N SER A 120 32.11 22.56 1.75
CA SER A 120 32.50 23.95 1.97
C SER A 120 31.49 24.93 1.38
N ARG A 121 31.57 26.20 1.82
CA ARG A 121 30.76 27.30 1.28
C ARG A 121 31.07 27.59 -0.19
N GLU A 122 32.32 27.41 -0.61
CA GLU A 122 32.73 27.58 -2.00
C GLU A 122 32.06 26.55 -2.91
N GLU A 123 32.01 25.28 -2.48
CA GLU A 123 31.37 24.20 -3.23
C GLU A 123 29.84 24.43 -3.38
N GLU A 124 29.19 24.93 -2.33
CA GLU A 124 27.78 25.34 -2.36
C GLU A 124 27.54 26.46 -3.40
N LEU A 125 28.40 27.48 -3.40
CA LEU A 125 28.29 28.61 -4.32
C LEU A 125 28.52 28.19 -5.77
N GLU A 126 29.51 27.35 -6.04
CA GLU A 126 29.75 26.81 -7.37
C GLU A 126 28.58 25.96 -7.88
N ALA A 127 27.99 25.13 -7.04
CA ALA A 127 26.82 24.35 -7.40
C ALA A 127 25.62 25.26 -7.73
N ARG A 128 25.44 26.34 -6.96
CA ARG A 128 24.41 27.34 -7.20
C ARG A 128 24.62 28.09 -8.52
N VAL A 129 25.86 28.45 -8.84
CA VAL A 129 26.20 29.10 -10.11
C VAL A 129 25.87 28.19 -11.28
N ARG A 130 26.28 26.91 -11.24
CA ARG A 130 25.96 25.93 -12.30
C ARG A 130 24.45 25.76 -12.50
N GLU A 131 23.69 25.72 -11.41
CA GLU A 131 22.23 25.63 -11.45
C GLU A 131 21.61 26.86 -12.14
N LEU A 132 22.03 28.07 -11.73
CA LEU A 132 21.55 29.33 -12.31
C LEU A 132 21.96 29.51 -13.78
N GLU A 133 23.14 29.04 -14.17
CA GLU A 133 23.59 29.06 -15.56
C GLU A 133 22.73 28.17 -16.44
N LEU A 134 22.40 26.96 -15.97
CA LEU A 134 21.50 26.05 -16.68
C LEU A 134 20.08 26.65 -16.80
N GLU A 135 19.56 27.23 -15.73
CA GLU A 135 18.25 27.89 -15.74
C GLU A 135 18.22 29.06 -16.74
N ASN A 136 19.27 29.90 -16.75
CA ASN A 136 19.42 30.97 -17.73
C ASN A 136 19.49 30.44 -19.17
N GLU A 137 20.19 29.33 -19.41
CA GLU A 137 20.26 28.72 -20.74
C GLU A 137 18.88 28.24 -21.20
N ILE A 138 18.12 27.57 -20.32
CA ILE A 138 16.76 27.11 -20.60
C ILE A 138 15.85 28.30 -20.92
N LEU A 139 15.91 29.37 -20.13
CA LEU A 139 15.12 30.59 -20.36
C LEU A 139 15.46 31.26 -21.69
N LYS A 140 16.74 31.33 -22.05
CA LYS A 140 17.17 31.84 -23.36
C LYS A 140 16.60 31.01 -24.51
N ARG A 141 16.67 29.68 -24.41
CA ARG A 141 16.08 28.76 -25.42
C ARG A 141 14.57 28.94 -25.52
N PHE A 142 13.88 29.10 -24.39
CA PHE A 142 12.45 29.33 -24.35
C PHE A 142 12.06 30.65 -25.04
N ASN A 143 12.77 31.74 -24.74
CA ASN A 143 12.52 33.04 -25.37
C ASN A 143 12.79 33.01 -26.88
N ALA A 144 13.89 32.39 -27.31
CA ALA A 144 14.19 32.23 -28.74
C ALA A 144 13.08 31.47 -29.49
N LEU A 145 12.53 30.42 -28.86
CA LEU A 145 11.41 29.67 -29.42
C LEU A 145 10.14 30.54 -29.53
N ALA A 146 9.87 31.36 -28.51
CA ALA A 146 8.72 32.27 -28.50
C ALA A 146 8.81 33.33 -29.60
N GLU A 147 9.99 33.94 -29.77
CA GLU A 147 10.27 34.89 -30.86
C GLU A 147 10.08 34.25 -32.24
N GLU A 148 10.58 33.01 -32.44
CA GLU A 148 10.40 32.29 -33.71
C GLU A 148 8.92 32.03 -34.03
N ILE A 149 8.12 31.68 -33.02
CA ILE A 149 6.67 31.48 -33.16
C ILE A 149 5.97 32.81 -33.54
N GLU A 150 6.37 33.91 -32.92
CA GLU A 150 5.79 35.23 -33.18
C GLU A 150 6.14 35.72 -34.60
N GLN A 151 7.38 35.56 -35.03
CA GLN A 151 7.81 35.83 -36.41
C GLN A 151 7.01 35.01 -37.43
N LYS A 152 6.83 33.70 -37.19
CA LYS A 152 6.00 32.83 -38.05
C LYS A 152 4.53 33.24 -38.10
N ARG A 153 3.99 33.87 -37.06
CA ARG A 153 2.62 34.40 -37.05
C ARG A 153 2.50 35.70 -37.85
N GLN A 154 3.52 36.55 -37.89
CA GLN A 154 3.47 37.80 -38.65
C GLN A 154 3.73 37.61 -40.16
N ILE A 155 4.40 36.51 -40.53
CA ILE A 155 4.71 36.18 -41.93
C ILE A 155 3.54 35.44 -42.63
N ARG A 156 2.52 35.00 -41.89
CA ARG A 156 1.34 34.26 -42.39
C ARG A 156 0.11 35.16 -42.48
#